data_AF-A0A7J3D7Q8-F1
#
_entry.id   AF-A0A7J3D7Q8-F1
#
_cell.length_a   1.000
_cell.length_b   1.000
_cell.length_c   1.000
_cell.angle_alpha   90.00
_cell.angle_beta   90.00
_cell.angle_gamma   90.00
#
_symmetry.space_group_name_H-M   'P 1'
#
loop_
_entity.id
_entity.type
_entity.pdbx_description
1 polymer ?
#
loop_
_entity_poly.entity_id
_entity_poly.type
_entity_poly.pdbx_seq_one_letter_code
_entity_poly.pdbx_strand_id
1 'polypeptide(L)'
;MNERDKILEKVEQRIRGIPGIVDMVFLDNEFKEKIITLERKAEENGAVGGLMPFTNKGVWEALSRQVSFVIIVNKISIPEVASDHQIYLVDRKGQILGEYVSKERAMEFRKRDDVCFLSDDFVLYSNIEIVGEPYFLIPEIEFHGLDGIEGITRVTSGSISTLSDFFIRCTKGYLESKHWTHLVGFDIVADHQQ
;
A
#
# COMPACT_ATOMS: atom_id res chain seq x y z
N MET A 1 -14.68 -11.95 -26.39
CA MET A 1 -13.96 -11.23 -25.31
C MET A 1 -14.84 -10.06 -24.91
N ASN A 2 -15.32 -10.06 -23.67
CA ASN A 2 -16.19 -8.98 -23.19
C ASN A 2 -15.36 -7.70 -22.96
N GLU A 3 -16.01 -6.57 -22.67
CA GLU A 3 -15.31 -5.29 -22.45
C GLU A 3 -14.35 -5.32 -21.27
N ARG A 4 -14.77 -5.95 -20.16
CA ARG A 4 -13.94 -6.16 -18.97
C ARG A 4 -12.65 -6.89 -19.33
N ASP A 5 -12.72 -7.99 -20.07
CA ASP A 5 -11.55 -8.77 -20.49
C ASP A 5 -10.55 -7.90 -21.29
N LYS A 6 -11.05 -7.03 -22.17
CA LYS A 6 -10.20 -6.09 -22.93
C LYS A 6 -9.50 -5.07 -22.04
N ILE A 7 -10.20 -4.57 -21.02
CA ILE A 7 -9.61 -3.65 -20.03
C ILE A 7 -8.53 -4.38 -19.23
N LEU A 8 -8.81 -5.59 -18.75
CA LEU A 8 -7.85 -6.40 -17.98
C LEU A 8 -6.60 -6.72 -18.80
N GLU A 9 -6.76 -7.05 -20.09
CA GLU A 9 -5.62 -7.28 -21.00
C GLU A 9 -4.77 -6.00 -21.19
N LYS A 10 -5.40 -4.84 -21.39
CA LYS A 10 -4.67 -3.55 -21.47
C LYS A 10 -3.90 -3.24 -20.18
N VAL A 11 -4.52 -3.48 -19.03
CA VAL A 11 -3.89 -3.31 -17.72
C VAL A 11 -2.69 -4.24 -17.58
N GLU A 12 -2.84 -5.53 -17.90
CA GLU A 12 -1.74 -6.49 -17.82
C GLU A 12 -0.58 -6.11 -18.75
N GLN A 13 -0.87 -5.74 -20.00
CA GLN A 13 0.14 -5.28 -20.95
C GLN A 13 0.88 -4.04 -20.44
N ARG A 14 0.16 -3.06 -19.88
CA ARG A 14 0.77 -1.85 -19.30
C ARG A 14 1.70 -2.20 -18.15
N ILE A 15 1.22 -2.99 -17.17
CA ILE A 15 1.98 -3.36 -15.98
C ILE A 15 3.23 -4.14 -16.34
N ARG A 16 3.13 -5.16 -17.21
CA ARG A 16 4.29 -5.94 -17.65
C ARG A 16 5.32 -5.12 -18.43
N GLY A 17 4.91 -3.97 -18.99
CA GLY A 17 5.81 -3.02 -19.64
C GLY A 17 6.62 -2.13 -18.69
N ILE A 18 6.27 -2.07 -17.39
CA ILE A 18 6.96 -1.23 -16.40
C ILE A 18 8.30 -1.87 -16.02
N PRO A 19 9.44 -1.18 -16.21
CA PRO A 19 10.74 -1.70 -15.81
C PRO A 19 10.81 -2.01 -14.32
N GLY A 20 11.21 -3.24 -14.00
CA GLY A 20 11.35 -3.71 -12.61
C GLY A 20 10.21 -4.60 -12.14
N ILE A 21 9.07 -4.62 -12.85
CA ILE A 21 8.02 -5.61 -12.62
C ILE A 21 8.46 -6.95 -13.24
N VAL A 22 8.51 -7.99 -12.40
CA VAL A 22 8.89 -9.34 -12.80
C VAL A 22 7.68 -10.27 -12.92
N ASP A 23 6.60 -9.99 -12.20
CA ASP A 23 5.36 -10.74 -12.33
C ASP A 23 4.13 -9.91 -11.96
N MET A 24 2.96 -10.39 -12.39
CA MET A 24 1.66 -9.82 -12.08
C MET A 24 0.62 -10.93 -11.99
N VAL A 25 -0.26 -10.83 -11.00
CA VAL A 25 -1.32 -11.81 -10.75
C VAL A 25 -2.60 -11.09 -10.34
N PHE A 26 -3.64 -11.19 -11.19
CA PHE A 26 -5.00 -10.81 -10.78
C PHE A 26 -5.49 -11.72 -9.65
N LEU A 27 -6.15 -11.13 -8.65
CA LEU A 27 -6.68 -11.89 -7.53
C LEU A 27 -8.07 -12.41 -7.87
N ASP A 28 -8.22 -13.73 -7.87
CA ASP A 28 -9.53 -14.35 -7.76
C ASP A 28 -10.06 -14.26 -6.32
N ASN A 29 -11.30 -14.72 -6.10
CA ASN A 29 -11.94 -14.64 -4.80
C ASN A 29 -11.18 -15.41 -3.72
N GLU A 30 -10.66 -16.60 -4.02
CA GLU A 30 -9.96 -17.43 -3.03
C GLU A 30 -8.64 -16.79 -2.59
N PHE A 31 -7.85 -16.31 -3.57
CA PHE A 31 -6.58 -15.66 -3.34
C PHE A 31 -6.77 -14.33 -2.60
N LYS A 32 -7.81 -13.57 -2.96
CA LYS A 32 -8.18 -12.31 -2.29
C LYS A 32 -8.59 -12.53 -0.83
N GLU A 33 -9.45 -13.51 -0.55
CA GLU A 33 -9.83 -13.89 0.83
C GLU A 33 -8.63 -14.35 1.67
N LYS A 34 -7.69 -15.05 1.04
CA LYS A 34 -6.47 -15.46 1.73
C LYS A 34 -5.61 -14.27 2.15
N ILE A 35 -5.43 -13.29 1.26
CA ILE A 35 -4.72 -12.04 1.59
C ILE A 35 -5.46 -11.27 2.68
N ILE A 36 -6.78 -11.10 2.58
CA ILE A 36 -7.60 -10.44 3.62
C ILE A 36 -7.35 -11.07 5.00
N THR A 37 -7.34 -12.40 5.06
CA THR A 37 -7.10 -13.13 6.31
C THR A 37 -5.71 -12.86 6.88
N LEU A 38 -4.68 -12.83 6.03
CA LEU A 38 -3.29 -12.59 6.43
C LEU A 38 -3.06 -11.15 6.87
N GLU A 39 -3.65 -10.18 6.18
CA GLU A 39 -3.56 -8.75 6.53
C GLU A 39 -4.28 -8.46 7.86
N ARG A 40 -5.46 -9.04 8.07
CA ARG A 40 -6.15 -8.92 9.38
C ARG A 40 -5.31 -9.50 10.51
N LYS A 41 -4.70 -10.67 10.28
CA LYS A 41 -3.78 -11.27 11.25
C LYS A 41 -2.54 -10.40 11.50
N ALA A 42 -2.04 -9.71 10.48
CA ALA A 42 -0.93 -8.78 10.63
C ALA A 42 -1.31 -7.61 11.54
N GLU A 43 -2.47 -7.00 11.33
CA GLU A 43 -2.99 -5.91 12.18
C GLU A 43 -3.26 -6.38 13.62
N GLU A 44 -3.83 -7.58 13.80
CA GLU A 44 -4.04 -8.20 15.12
C GLU A 44 -2.72 -8.43 15.87
N ASN A 45 -1.65 -8.79 15.17
CA ASN A 45 -0.32 -8.95 15.77
C ASN A 45 0.32 -7.61 16.16
N GLY A 46 -0.17 -6.49 15.61
CA GLY A 46 0.34 -5.15 15.85
C GLY A 46 1.74 -4.87 15.26
N ALA A 47 2.12 -3.60 15.28
CA ALA A 47 3.44 -3.11 14.93
C ALA A 47 4.39 -3.21 16.13
N VAL A 48 5.70 -3.11 15.87
CA VAL A 48 6.75 -3.11 16.91
C VAL A 48 6.64 -4.33 17.85
N GLY A 49 6.42 -5.52 17.28
CA GLY A 49 6.25 -6.75 18.04
C GLY A 49 4.95 -6.82 18.85
N GLY A 50 3.91 -6.10 18.44
CA GLY A 50 2.58 -6.09 19.07
C GLY A 50 2.39 -5.04 20.16
N LEU A 51 3.35 -4.13 20.31
CA LEU A 51 3.26 -3.03 21.28
C LEU A 51 2.37 -1.88 20.81
N MET A 52 2.10 -1.78 19.51
CA MET A 52 1.31 -0.70 18.96
C MET A 52 0.34 -1.22 17.90
N PRO A 53 -0.96 -0.91 17.99
CA PRO A 53 -1.89 -1.21 16.91
C PRO A 53 -1.48 -0.47 15.63
N PHE A 54 -1.84 -1.04 14.48
CA PHE A 54 -1.75 -0.31 13.21
C PHE A 54 -2.90 -0.68 12.30
N THR A 55 -3.15 0.17 11.31
CA THR A 55 -4.03 -0.15 10.19
C THR A 55 -3.37 0.18 8.87
N ASN A 56 -3.55 -0.71 7.89
CA ASN A 56 -3.03 -0.55 6.54
C ASN A 56 -4.15 -0.17 5.57
N LYS A 57 -4.51 1.11 5.59
CA LYS A 57 -5.58 1.65 4.76
C LYS A 57 -5.33 1.39 3.27
N GLY A 58 -4.09 1.52 2.79
CA GLY A 58 -3.80 1.30 1.37
C GLY A 58 -4.11 -0.12 0.90
N VAL A 59 -3.80 -1.13 1.73
CA VAL A 59 -4.15 -2.52 1.43
C VAL A 59 -5.67 -2.71 1.41
N TRP A 60 -6.38 -2.19 2.42
CA TRP A 60 -7.84 -2.32 2.49
C TRP A 60 -8.54 -1.63 1.33
N GLU A 61 -8.08 -0.44 0.95
CA GLU A 61 -8.62 0.29 -0.21
C GLU A 61 -8.40 -0.51 -1.50
N ALA A 62 -7.19 -1.01 -1.75
CA ALA A 62 -6.90 -1.82 -2.94
C ALA A 62 -7.68 -3.15 -2.97
N LEU A 63 -7.89 -3.81 -1.82
CA LEU A 63 -8.76 -4.99 -1.71
C LEU A 63 -10.24 -4.64 -1.85
N SER A 64 -10.68 -3.43 -1.51
CA SER A 64 -12.10 -3.04 -1.67
C SER A 64 -12.51 -2.84 -3.13
N ARG A 65 -11.55 -2.64 -4.03
CA ARG A 65 -11.80 -2.38 -5.46
C ARG A 65 -12.38 -3.60 -6.17
N GLN A 66 -13.09 -3.34 -7.26
CA GLN A 66 -13.71 -4.39 -8.11
C GLN A 66 -12.68 -5.33 -8.73
N VAL A 67 -11.50 -4.81 -9.06
CA VAL A 67 -10.36 -5.58 -9.54
C VAL A 67 -9.18 -5.29 -8.63
N SER A 68 -8.54 -6.35 -8.16
CA SER A 68 -7.29 -6.26 -7.39
C SER A 68 -6.28 -7.19 -8.02
N PHE A 69 -5.02 -6.80 -8.03
CA PHE A 69 -3.92 -7.64 -8.50
C PHE A 69 -2.66 -7.32 -7.70
N VAL A 70 -1.76 -8.29 -7.66
CA VAL A 70 -0.44 -8.11 -7.06
C VAL A 70 0.61 -8.01 -8.16
N ILE A 71 1.61 -7.17 -7.93
CA ILE A 71 2.82 -7.10 -8.74
C ILE A 71 4.00 -7.55 -7.91
N ILE A 72 4.92 -8.27 -8.55
CA ILE A 72 6.19 -8.66 -7.95
C ILE A 72 7.26 -7.82 -8.63
N VAL A 73 8.08 -7.14 -7.82
CA VAL A 73 9.08 -6.18 -8.27
C VAL A 73 10.48 -6.62 -7.87
N ASN A 74 11.47 -6.36 -8.73
CA ASN A 74 12.86 -6.77 -8.48
C ASN A 74 13.63 -5.84 -7.54
N LYS A 75 13.09 -4.66 -7.24
CA LYS A 75 13.61 -3.66 -6.30
C LYS A 75 12.45 -3.03 -5.54
N ILE A 76 12.70 -2.65 -4.29
CA ILE A 76 11.71 -2.02 -3.39
C ILE A 76 11.16 -0.71 -3.97
N SER A 77 11.98 0.03 -4.71
CA SER A 77 11.59 1.31 -5.32
C SER A 77 11.53 1.21 -6.84
N ILE A 78 10.31 1.15 -7.38
CA ILE A 78 10.02 1.58 -8.74
C ILE A 78 9.17 2.86 -8.67
N PRO A 79 9.40 3.89 -9.49
CA PRO A 79 8.74 5.19 -9.37
C PRO A 79 7.20 5.11 -9.29
N GLU A 80 6.61 4.15 -10.00
CA GLU A 80 5.17 3.91 -10.06
C GLU A 80 4.59 3.32 -8.76
N VAL A 81 5.45 2.78 -7.90
CA VAL A 81 5.15 2.17 -6.59
C VAL A 81 5.73 2.98 -5.43
N ALA A 82 6.70 3.84 -5.72
CA ALA A 82 7.43 4.59 -4.72
C ALA A 82 6.54 5.70 -4.15
N SER A 83 5.78 5.36 -3.11
CA SER A 83 5.34 6.37 -2.16
C SER A 83 6.53 6.77 -1.29
N ASP A 84 6.71 8.06 -1.06
CA ASP A 84 7.29 8.49 0.20
C ASP A 84 6.54 7.72 1.30
N HIS A 85 7.24 6.91 2.09
CA HIS A 85 6.64 5.96 3.03
C HIS A 85 5.97 6.73 4.18
N GLN A 86 4.82 7.32 3.88
CA GLN A 86 4.08 8.22 4.75
C GLN A 86 3.34 7.41 5.81
N ILE A 87 4.06 6.80 6.74
CA ILE A 87 3.45 6.13 7.88
C ILE A 87 3.20 7.20 8.95
N TYR A 88 1.96 7.31 9.40
CA TYR A 88 1.55 8.29 10.41
C TYR A 88 1.31 7.60 11.76
N LEU A 89 1.61 8.28 12.86
CA LEU A 89 1.03 7.96 14.15
C LEU A 89 -0.19 8.85 14.33
N VAL A 90 -1.36 8.24 14.57
CA VAL A 90 -2.63 8.97 14.69
C VAL A 90 -3.37 8.60 15.96
N ASP A 91 -4.19 9.52 16.46
CA ASP A 91 -5.10 9.25 17.57
C ASP A 91 -6.46 8.71 17.11
N ARG A 92 -7.39 8.46 18.02
CA ARG A 92 -8.72 7.93 17.68
C ARG A 92 -9.64 8.93 16.98
N LYS A 93 -9.31 10.23 16.96
CA LYS A 93 -10.02 11.26 16.18
C LYS A 93 -9.41 11.46 14.78
N GLY A 94 -8.32 10.74 14.47
CA GLY A 94 -7.59 10.89 13.21
C GLY A 94 -6.62 12.07 13.21
N GLN A 95 -6.28 12.62 14.38
CA GLN A 95 -5.26 13.64 14.48
C GLN A 95 -3.88 13.03 14.30
N ILE A 96 -3.05 13.62 13.43
CA ILE A 96 -1.67 13.19 13.21
C ILE A 96 -0.83 13.66 14.40
N LEU A 97 -0.27 12.68 15.12
CA LEU A 97 0.64 12.88 16.25
C LEU A 97 2.11 12.83 15.82
N GLY A 98 2.40 12.19 14.69
CA GLY A 98 3.74 12.05 14.16
C GLY A 98 3.76 11.37 12.79
N GLU A 99 4.91 11.38 12.14
CA GLU A 99 5.08 10.77 10.82
C GLU A 99 6.51 10.25 10.58
N TYR A 100 6.61 9.24 9.73
CA TYR A 100 7.87 8.86 9.11
C TYR A 100 8.28 9.91 8.07
N VAL A 101 9.54 10.32 8.11
CA VAL A 101 10.10 11.34 7.22
C VAL A 101 11.34 10.81 6.50
N SER A 102 11.49 11.19 5.23
CA SER A 102 12.73 10.94 4.50
C SER A 102 13.90 11.69 5.16
N LYS A 103 15.15 11.33 4.82
CA LYS A 103 16.34 12.02 5.34
C LYS A 103 16.34 13.50 5.00
N GLU A 104 15.86 13.85 3.81
CA GLU A 104 15.71 15.22 3.33
C GLU A 104 14.70 15.98 4.17
N ARG A 105 13.49 15.44 4.36
CA ARG A 105 12.45 16.05 5.20
C ARG A 105 12.93 16.14 6.65
N ALA A 106 13.58 15.13 7.20
CA ALA A 106 14.13 15.14 8.55
C ALA A 106 15.06 16.36 8.79
N MET A 107 15.86 16.78 7.80
CA MET A 107 16.70 17.98 7.91
C MET A 107 15.90 19.28 8.01
N GLU A 108 14.72 19.35 7.39
CA GLU A 108 13.80 20.48 7.53
C GLU A 108 13.13 20.48 8.91
N PHE A 109 12.69 19.31 9.37
CA PHE A 109 12.05 19.15 10.68
C PHE A 109 12.98 19.44 11.86
N ARG A 110 14.29 19.17 11.74
CA ARG A 110 15.27 19.52 12.79
C ARG A 110 15.40 21.03 13.05
N LYS A 111 14.87 21.88 12.17
CA LYS A 111 14.86 23.35 12.33
C LYS A 111 13.60 23.87 13.02
N ARG A 112 12.67 22.99 13.38
CA ARG A 112 11.38 23.32 13.99
C ARG A 112 11.44 23.07 15.49
N ASP A 113 10.87 23.99 16.26
CA ASP A 113 10.79 23.90 17.72
C ASP A 113 9.53 23.14 18.20
N ASP A 114 8.58 22.86 17.30
CA ASP A 114 7.30 22.21 17.60
C ASP A 114 7.31 20.70 17.35
N VAL A 115 8.49 20.09 17.21
CA VAL A 115 8.64 18.65 16.91
C VAL A 115 9.73 18.00 17.75
N CYS A 116 9.54 16.73 18.06
CA CYS A 116 10.53 15.88 18.73
C CYS A 116 10.83 14.66 17.86
N PHE A 117 12.09 14.26 17.76
CA PHE A 117 12.47 13.06 17.02
C PHE A 117 12.46 11.84 17.95
N LEU A 118 11.68 10.82 17.60
CA LEU A 118 11.69 9.53 18.30
C LEU A 118 12.83 8.62 17.79
N SER A 119 13.13 8.73 16.49
CA SER A 119 14.24 8.09 15.78
C SER A 119 14.77 9.04 14.69
N ASP A 120 15.78 8.63 13.92
CA ASP A 120 16.34 9.46 12.84
C ASP A 120 15.34 9.80 11.73
N ASP A 121 14.28 9.01 11.61
CA ASP A 121 13.29 9.02 10.53
C ASP A 121 11.84 9.13 11.04
N PHE A 122 11.62 9.36 12.34
CA PHE A 122 10.28 9.51 12.92
C PHE A 122 10.15 10.76 13.77
N VAL A 123 9.22 11.63 13.40
CA VAL A 123 8.93 12.88 14.11
C VAL A 123 7.61 12.79 14.86
N LEU A 124 7.56 13.38 16.05
CA LEU A 124 6.37 13.59 16.87
C LEU A 124 6.08 15.09 16.94
N TYR A 125 4.82 15.46 16.74
CA TYR A 125 4.35 16.82 16.88
C TYR A 125 4.10 17.15 18.35
N SER A 126 4.64 18.28 18.81
CA SER A 126 4.51 18.75 20.19
C SER A 126 3.20 19.52 20.40
N ASN A 127 2.76 19.63 21.66
CA ASN A 127 1.57 20.39 22.07
C ASN A 127 0.23 19.87 21.51
N ILE A 128 0.14 18.56 21.27
CA ILE A 128 -1.10 17.92 20.85
C ILE A 128 -1.73 17.18 22.03
N GLU A 129 -3.03 17.43 22.27
CA GLU A 129 -3.82 16.65 23.21
C GLU A 129 -4.25 15.33 22.55
N ILE A 130 -3.72 14.21 23.04
CA ILE A 130 -3.98 12.89 22.45
C ILE A 130 -5.34 12.36 22.90
N VAL A 131 -6.19 11.96 21.95
CA VAL A 131 -7.47 11.33 22.27
C VAL A 131 -7.45 9.81 22.05
N GLY A 132 -7.54 9.07 23.16
CA GLY A 132 -7.58 7.61 23.16
C GLY A 132 -6.21 6.98 22.90
N GLU A 133 -6.21 5.70 22.56
CA GLU A 133 -4.99 4.94 22.25
C GLU A 133 -4.54 5.23 20.80
N PRO A 134 -3.31 5.73 20.59
CA PRO A 134 -2.76 5.94 19.26
C PRO A 134 -2.47 4.65 18.51
N TYR A 135 -2.40 4.75 17.18
CA TYR A 135 -2.05 3.63 16.30
C TYR A 135 -1.30 4.13 15.06
N PHE A 136 -0.54 3.25 14.42
CA PHE A 136 0.09 3.57 13.14
C PHE A 136 -0.92 3.46 11.99
N LEU A 137 -0.96 4.46 11.13
CA LEU A 137 -1.73 4.48 9.90
C LEU A 137 -0.78 4.40 8.71
N ILE A 138 -0.91 3.34 7.92
CA ILE A 138 -0.29 3.24 6.60
C ILE A 138 -1.34 3.67 5.58
N PRO A 139 -1.17 4.81 4.90
CA PRO A 139 -2.18 5.41 4.07
C PRO A 139 -2.35 4.67 2.74
N GLU A 140 -3.40 5.08 2.04
CA GLU A 140 -3.61 4.77 0.64
C GLU A 140 -2.59 5.54 -0.23
N ILE A 141 -2.07 4.88 -1.26
CA ILE A 141 -1.08 5.43 -2.18
C ILE A 141 -1.66 5.43 -3.59
N GLU A 142 -1.49 6.54 -4.30
CA GLU A 142 -1.83 6.61 -5.72
C GLU A 142 -0.88 5.74 -6.55
N PHE A 143 -1.44 4.98 -7.50
CA PHE A 143 -0.65 4.12 -8.39
C PHE A 143 -0.72 4.65 -9.83
N HIS A 144 0.31 5.41 -10.22
CA HIS A 144 0.39 6.07 -11.52
C HIS A 144 0.70 5.13 -12.70
N GLY A 145 1.05 3.86 -12.43
CA GLY A 145 1.38 2.90 -13.49
C GLY A 145 0.24 2.62 -14.46
N LEU A 146 -1.01 2.92 -14.08
CA LEU A 146 -2.20 2.75 -14.94
C LEU A 146 -2.75 4.07 -15.50
N ASP A 147 -2.05 5.19 -15.34
CA ASP A 147 -2.53 6.48 -15.83
C ASP A 147 -2.80 6.44 -17.34
N GLY A 148 -3.92 7.06 -17.74
CA GLY A 148 -4.37 7.11 -19.14
C GLY A 148 -4.99 5.82 -19.69
N ILE A 149 -5.22 4.78 -18.87
CA ILE A 149 -6.06 3.65 -19.31
C ILE A 149 -7.53 4.06 -19.22
N GLU A 150 -8.21 4.06 -20.36
CA GLU A 150 -9.66 4.28 -20.43
C GLU A 150 -10.45 3.10 -19.84
N GLY A 151 -11.58 3.39 -19.19
CA GLY A 151 -12.47 2.38 -18.62
C GLY A 151 -12.15 1.95 -17.19
N ILE A 152 -11.15 2.56 -16.54
CA ILE A 152 -10.82 2.32 -15.13
C ILE A 152 -10.88 3.61 -14.30
N THR A 153 -11.12 3.46 -13.00
CA THR A 153 -11.14 4.57 -12.03
C THR A 153 -10.69 4.09 -10.65
N ARG A 154 -10.50 5.02 -9.71
CA ARG A 154 -10.12 4.76 -8.31
C ARG A 154 -8.89 3.84 -8.18
N VAL A 155 -7.91 4.07 -9.04
CA VAL A 155 -6.65 3.34 -9.06
C VAL A 155 -5.87 3.66 -7.79
N THR A 156 -5.41 2.62 -7.11
CA THR A 156 -4.76 2.74 -5.81
C THR A 156 -3.82 1.57 -5.53
N SER A 157 -2.89 1.74 -4.61
CA SER A 157 -2.01 0.67 -4.14
C SER A 157 -1.79 0.67 -2.63
N GLY A 158 -1.31 -0.48 -2.14
CA GLY A 158 -1.02 -0.72 -0.73
C GLY A 158 0.13 -1.71 -0.55
N SER A 159 1.10 -1.35 0.29
CA SER A 159 2.22 -2.22 0.65
C SER A 159 1.70 -3.31 1.57
N ILE A 160 1.71 -4.55 1.12
CA ILE A 160 1.16 -5.67 1.89
C ILE A 160 2.06 -6.03 3.07
N SER A 161 1.48 -6.70 4.08
CA SER A 161 2.23 -7.21 5.21
C SER A 161 3.25 -8.28 4.79
N THR A 162 4.27 -8.47 5.63
CA THR A 162 5.27 -9.55 5.48
C THR A 162 4.62 -10.93 5.39
N LEU A 163 3.48 -11.14 6.05
CA LEU A 163 2.75 -12.41 6.02
C LEU A 163 2.17 -12.69 4.63
N SER A 164 1.53 -11.69 4.01
CA SER A 164 0.99 -11.80 2.66
C SER A 164 2.08 -11.85 1.59
N ASP A 165 3.15 -11.05 1.74
CA ASP A 165 4.31 -11.10 0.84
C ASP A 165 4.95 -12.48 0.83
N PHE A 166 5.18 -13.07 2.01
CA PHE A 166 5.70 -14.43 2.13
C PHE A 166 4.79 -15.44 1.43
N PHE A 167 3.47 -15.36 1.67
CA PHE A 167 2.50 -16.26 1.04
C PHE A 167 2.56 -16.15 -0.50
N ILE A 168 2.49 -14.93 -1.04
CA ILE A 168 2.48 -14.70 -2.49
C ILE A 168 3.78 -15.16 -3.13
N ARG A 169 4.93 -14.78 -2.56
CA ARG A 169 6.24 -15.20 -3.09
C ARG A 169 6.43 -16.70 -2.99
N CYS A 170 5.94 -17.35 -1.94
CA CYS A 170 5.95 -18.81 -1.83
C CYS A 170 5.11 -19.46 -2.94
N THR A 171 3.86 -19.03 -3.11
CA THR A 171 2.96 -19.57 -4.14
C THR A 171 3.46 -19.33 -5.56
N LYS A 172 4.24 -18.27 -5.79
CA LYS A 172 4.73 -17.88 -7.12
C LYS A 172 6.19 -18.24 -7.39
N GLY A 173 6.87 -18.90 -6.45
CA GLY A 173 8.25 -19.37 -6.64
C GLY A 173 9.33 -18.30 -6.49
N TYR A 174 9.05 -17.22 -5.75
CA TYR A 174 9.96 -16.08 -5.51
C TYR A 174 10.51 -16.03 -4.07
N LEU A 175 10.39 -17.10 -3.29
CA LEU A 175 10.75 -17.10 -1.86
C LEU A 175 12.23 -16.77 -1.60
N GLU A 176 13.13 -17.35 -2.41
CA GLU A 176 14.58 -17.15 -2.33
C GLU A 176 15.08 -15.87 -3.02
N SER A 177 14.17 -15.09 -3.58
CA SER A 177 14.50 -13.83 -4.26
C SER A 177 14.49 -12.64 -3.29
N LYS A 178 15.13 -11.54 -3.70
CA LYS A 178 15.01 -10.22 -3.04
C LYS A 178 13.81 -9.42 -3.57
N HIS A 179 12.87 -10.07 -4.24
CA HIS A 179 11.70 -9.42 -4.80
C HIS A 179 10.72 -9.05 -3.71
N TRP A 180 9.90 -8.04 -4.01
CA TRP A 180 8.86 -7.54 -3.14
C TRP A 180 7.53 -7.57 -3.85
N THR A 181 6.46 -7.65 -3.06
CA THR A 181 5.10 -7.69 -3.60
C THR A 181 4.35 -6.42 -3.22
N HIS A 182 3.61 -5.87 -4.17
CA HIS A 182 2.72 -4.74 -3.94
C HIS A 182 1.32 -5.06 -4.44
N LEU A 183 0.31 -4.57 -3.73
CA LEU A 183 -1.09 -4.75 -4.10
C LEU A 183 -1.59 -3.50 -4.80
N VAL A 184 -2.30 -3.68 -5.91
CA VAL A 184 -2.95 -2.62 -6.68
C VAL A 184 -4.42 -2.96 -6.85
N GLY A 185 -5.29 -1.96 -6.81
CA GLY A 185 -6.71 -2.11 -7.06
C GLY A 185 -7.26 -0.98 -7.92
N PHE A 186 -8.32 -1.28 -8.68
CA PHE A 186 -9.09 -0.29 -9.45
C PHE A 186 -10.52 -0.77 -9.69
N ASP A 187 -11.40 0.19 -9.99
CA ASP A 187 -12.78 -0.07 -10.39
C ASP A 187 -12.92 0.06 -11.91
N ILE A 188 -13.80 -0.73 -12.52
CA ILE A 188 -14.16 -0.58 -13.92
C ILE A 188 -15.32 0.41 -14.02
N VAL A 189 -15.17 1.40 -14.89
CA VAL A 189 -16.26 2.33 -15.20
C VAL A 189 -17.29 1.54 -15.99
N ALA A 190 -18.47 1.34 -15.41
CA ALA A 190 -19.58 0.76 -16.16
C ALA A 190 -20.00 1.76 -17.24
N ASP A 191 -20.09 1.29 -18.48
CA ASP A 191 -20.69 2.04 -19.58
C ASP A 191 -22.10 2.47 -19.16
N HIS A 192 -22.30 3.75 -18.87
CA HIS A 192 -23.63 4.34 -18.90
C HIS A 192 -24.04 4.45 -20.36
N GLN A 193 -24.49 3.34 -20.95
CA GLN A 193 -25.27 3.41 -22.17
C GLN A 193 -26.62 4.03 -21.81
N GLN A 194 -26.75 5.33 -22.07
CA GLN A 194 -28.03 6.00 -22.33
C GLN A 194 -28.02 6.53 -23.76
#